data_AF-A0A416EFF2-F1
#
_entry.id   AF-A0A416EFF2-F1
#
_cell.length_a   1.000
_cell.length_b   1.000
_cell.length_c   1.000
_cell.angle_alpha   90.00
_cell.angle_beta   90.00
_cell.angle_gamma   90.00
#
_symmetry.space_group_name_H-M   'P 1'
#
loop_
_entity.id
_entity.type
_entity.pdbx_description
1 polymer ?
#
loop_
_entity_poly.entity_id
_entity_poly.type
_entity_poly.pdbx_seq_one_letter_code
_entity_poly.pdbx_strand_id
1 'polypeptide(L)'
;MGVVIYFLYMYSQKQREYIKIANFKLSGSLAPVKVFIYGCIVLLSLNVIAVLLRTFGLAKYAGYIQGNGSIYLMPNQIILRLPIIILLIIRWRRILTEDELTPFYGSMLVLDLLASQLISINVYAFRIASFFSEYNMLSYSALVYAGNRKYRTNRYVTLLYVLAYMVYYWISYYVITGTHATFPYMFA
;
A
#
# COMPACT_ATOMS: atom_id res chain seq x y z
N MET A 1 -2.66 3.83 -16.06
CA MET A 1 -1.76 3.36 -14.97
C MET A 1 -2.35 2.17 -14.20
N GLY A 2 -3.53 2.26 -13.60
CA GLY A 2 -4.04 1.12 -12.82
C GLY A 2 -4.38 -0.15 -13.59
N VAL A 3 -4.79 0.00 -14.84
CA VAL A 3 -4.93 -1.11 -15.79
C VAL A 3 -3.60 -1.84 -16.01
N VAL A 4 -2.47 -1.12 -16.08
CA VAL A 4 -1.13 -1.70 -16.27
C VAL A 4 -0.71 -2.52 -15.05
N ILE A 5 -1.04 -2.04 -13.84
CA ILE A 5 -0.73 -2.77 -12.59
C ILE A 5 -1.59 -4.00 -12.45
N TYR A 6 -2.86 -3.90 -12.81
CA TYR A 6 -3.73 -5.07 -12.87
C TYR A 6 -3.19 -6.10 -13.88
N PHE A 7 -2.73 -5.68 -15.06
CA PHE A 7 -2.08 -6.57 -16.02
C PHE A 7 -0.78 -7.17 -15.50
N LEU A 8 0.07 -6.39 -14.81
CA LEU A 8 1.29 -6.90 -14.18
C LEU A 8 0.97 -7.92 -13.07
N TYR A 9 -0.07 -7.67 -12.28
CA TYR A 9 -0.56 -8.61 -11.27
C TYR A 9 -1.06 -9.91 -11.92
N MET A 10 -1.91 -9.80 -12.95
CA MET A 10 -2.43 -10.95 -13.71
C MET A 10 -1.30 -11.76 -14.37
N TYR A 11 -0.29 -11.07 -14.92
CA TYR A 11 0.89 -11.71 -15.50
C TYR A 11 1.75 -12.41 -14.43
N SER A 12 1.93 -11.78 -13.27
CA SER A 12 2.65 -12.37 -12.13
C SER A 12 1.95 -13.61 -11.56
N GLN A 13 0.62 -13.60 -11.50
CA GLN A 13 -0.22 -14.75 -11.13
C GLN A 13 -0.13 -15.87 -12.18
N LYS A 14 -0.18 -15.54 -13.48
CA LYS A 14 -0.09 -16.53 -14.58
C LYS A 14 1.24 -17.30 -14.60
N GLN A 15 2.33 -16.72 -14.11
CA GLN A 15 3.66 -17.35 -14.24
C GLN A 15 4.08 -18.30 -13.12
N ARG A 16 3.41 -18.37 -11.96
CA ARG A 16 3.79 -19.32 -10.90
C ARG A 16 2.64 -19.72 -9.99
N GLU A 17 2.23 -20.99 -10.04
CA GLU A 17 1.36 -21.57 -9.01
C GLU A 17 1.99 -21.59 -7.61
N TYR A 18 3.31 -21.43 -7.48
CA TYR A 18 3.99 -21.30 -6.19
C TYR A 18 5.45 -20.87 -6.42
N ILE A 19 6.00 -20.09 -5.48
CA ILE A 19 7.45 -19.97 -5.32
C ILE A 19 7.82 -20.96 -4.21
N LYS A 20 8.54 -22.03 -4.55
CA LYS A 20 9.16 -22.93 -3.57
C LYS A 20 10.42 -22.24 -3.03
N ILE A 21 10.42 -21.88 -1.76
CA ILE A 21 11.65 -21.60 -1.02
C ILE A 21 11.79 -22.77 -0.05
N ALA A 22 12.71 -23.69 -0.35
CA ALA A 22 12.83 -24.99 0.34
C ALA A 22 11.50 -25.78 0.37
N ASN A 23 11.12 -26.34 1.53
CA ASN A 23 9.89 -27.14 1.73
C ASN A 23 8.61 -26.30 1.93
N PHE A 24 8.70 -24.97 1.94
CA PHE A 24 7.53 -24.11 2.12
C PHE A 24 6.95 -23.67 0.77
N LYS A 25 5.71 -24.09 0.48
CA LYS A 25 4.91 -23.59 -0.66
C LYS A 25 4.18 -22.32 -0.24
N LEU A 26 4.61 -21.17 -0.77
CA LEU A 26 3.99 -19.89 -0.46
C LEU A 26 2.85 -19.63 -1.46
N SER A 27 1.62 -19.92 -1.01
CA SER A 27 0.35 -19.74 -1.75
C SER A 27 0.19 -18.32 -2.34
N GLY A 28 -0.55 -18.20 -3.45
CA GLY A 28 -0.99 -16.91 -4.00
C GLY A 28 -1.80 -16.08 -3.00
N SER A 29 -2.49 -16.74 -2.05
CA SER A 29 -3.18 -16.09 -0.93
C SER A 29 -2.26 -15.40 0.08
N LEU A 30 -0.93 -15.56 -0.04
CA LEU A 30 0.05 -14.86 0.79
C LEU A 30 0.83 -13.81 -0.01
N ALA A 31 0.28 -13.35 -1.14
CA ALA A 31 0.87 -12.27 -1.94
C ALA A 31 1.23 -11.00 -1.14
N PRO A 32 0.42 -10.53 -0.16
CA PRO A 32 0.79 -9.35 0.64
C PRO A 32 2.11 -9.56 1.42
N VAL A 33 2.36 -10.76 1.92
CA VAL A 33 3.60 -11.09 2.66
C VAL A 33 4.80 -11.07 1.72
N LYS A 34 4.67 -11.65 0.52
CA LYS A 34 5.74 -11.59 -0.50
C LYS A 34 6.05 -10.15 -0.87
N VAL A 35 5.01 -9.36 -1.14
CA VAL A 35 5.14 -7.94 -1.47
C VAL A 35 5.77 -7.15 -0.33
N PHE A 36 5.47 -7.48 0.92
CA PHE A 36 6.12 -6.87 2.07
C PHE A 36 7.63 -7.14 2.07
N ILE A 37 8.04 -8.41 1.91
CA ILE A 37 9.46 -8.80 1.90
C ILE A 37 10.19 -8.12 0.74
N TYR A 38 9.66 -8.21 -0.48
CA TYR A 38 10.28 -7.58 -1.65
C TYR A 38 10.32 -6.05 -1.53
N GLY A 39 9.25 -5.45 -1.01
CA GLY A 39 9.18 -4.01 -0.78
C GLY A 39 10.21 -3.54 0.23
N CYS A 40 10.44 -4.29 1.32
CA CYS A 40 11.52 -3.99 2.28
C CYS A 40 12.90 -4.05 1.61
N ILE A 41 13.17 -5.06 0.78
CA ILE A 41 14.43 -5.17 0.02
C ILE A 41 14.60 -3.96 -0.91
N VAL A 42 13.54 -3.54 -1.60
CA VAL A 42 13.53 -2.35 -2.48
C VAL A 42 13.83 -1.08 -1.68
N LEU A 43 13.20 -0.89 -0.52
CA LEU A 43 13.45 0.25 0.37
C LEU A 43 14.90 0.28 0.88
N LEU A 44 15.50 -0.87 1.17
CA LEU A 44 16.92 -0.94 1.54
C LEU A 44 17.86 -0.66 0.36
N SER A 45 17.35 -0.74 -0.87
CA SER A 45 18.13 -0.62 -2.11
C SER A 45 17.92 0.72 -2.84
N LEU A 46 17.33 1.75 -2.20
CA LEU A 46 17.02 3.02 -2.87
C LEU A 46 18.23 3.70 -3.52
N ASN A 47 19.43 3.56 -2.94
CA ASN A 47 20.65 4.11 -3.51
C ASN A 47 20.96 3.53 -4.89
N VAL A 48 20.79 2.22 -5.06
CA VAL A 48 20.97 1.53 -6.35
C VAL A 48 19.93 2.03 -7.35
N ILE A 49 18.68 2.17 -6.92
CA ILE A 49 17.58 2.66 -7.77
C ILE A 49 17.86 4.09 -8.24
N ALA A 50 18.37 4.95 -7.36
CA ALA A 50 18.71 6.32 -7.71
C ALA A 50 19.85 6.42 -8.74
N VAL A 51 20.86 5.55 -8.64
CA VAL A 51 21.93 5.44 -9.66
C VAL A 51 21.32 5.04 -11.00
N LEU A 52 20.49 4.00 -11.02
CA LEU A 52 19.82 3.56 -12.26
C LEU A 52 18.98 4.67 -12.89
N LEU A 53 18.17 5.39 -12.09
CA LEU A 53 17.36 6.51 -12.58
C LEU A 53 18.22 7.60 -13.23
N ARG A 54 19.38 7.92 -12.67
CA ARG A 54 20.31 8.89 -13.29
C ARG A 54 20.87 8.37 -14.60
N THR A 55 21.29 7.10 -14.65
CA THR A 55 21.83 6.48 -15.86
C THR A 55 20.83 6.47 -17.02
N PHE A 56 19.53 6.27 -16.73
CA PHE A 56 18.47 6.29 -17.73
C PHE A 56 17.95 7.71 -18.09
N GLY A 57 18.60 8.78 -17.60
CA GLY A 57 18.15 10.16 -17.86
C GLY A 57 16.92 10.60 -17.05
N LEU A 58 16.51 9.80 -16.06
CA LEU A 58 15.37 10.04 -15.16
C LEU A 58 15.82 10.68 -13.82
N ALA A 59 16.92 11.44 -13.83
CA ALA A 59 17.53 12.02 -12.64
C ALA A 59 16.56 12.86 -11.79
N LYS A 60 15.59 13.54 -12.42
CA LYS A 60 14.54 14.30 -11.71
C LYS A 60 13.71 13.43 -10.75
N TYR A 61 13.52 12.15 -11.06
CA TYR A 61 12.77 11.23 -10.21
C TYR A 61 13.60 10.68 -9.04
N ALA A 62 14.93 10.71 -9.15
CA ALA A 62 15.81 10.30 -8.04
C ALA A 62 15.62 11.21 -6.81
N GLY A 63 15.24 12.48 -6.99
CA GLY A 63 14.96 13.41 -5.88
C GLY A 63 13.79 13.02 -4.98
N TYR A 64 12.91 12.11 -5.41
CA TYR A 64 11.85 11.56 -4.54
C TYR A 64 12.36 10.47 -3.59
N ILE A 65 13.49 9.82 -3.91
CA ILE A 65 14.03 8.68 -3.16
C ILE A 65 15.44 8.94 -2.60
N GLN A 66 16.07 10.05 -3.00
CA GLN A 66 17.30 10.58 -2.44
C GLN A 66 17.07 12.02 -1.98
N GLY A 67 17.40 12.27 -0.72
CA GLY A 67 17.41 13.58 -0.09
C GLY A 67 18.47 13.59 1.02
N ASN A 68 18.57 14.71 1.75
CA ASN A 68 19.49 14.82 2.88
C ASN A 68 19.07 13.98 4.11
N GLY A 69 17.86 13.41 4.09
CA GLY A 69 17.36 12.52 5.13
C GLY A 69 17.72 11.05 4.88
N SER A 70 17.90 10.29 5.95
CA SER A 70 17.95 8.82 5.91
C SER A 70 16.54 8.22 5.96
N ILE A 71 16.39 7.02 5.43
CA ILE A 71 15.15 6.24 5.65
C ILE A 71 15.11 5.85 7.12
N TYR A 72 14.05 6.27 7.81
CA TYR A 72 13.70 5.75 9.12
C TYR A 72 12.22 5.40 9.16
N LEU A 73 11.86 4.47 10.05
CA LEU A 73 10.46 4.10 10.25
C LEU A 73 9.70 5.30 10.81
N MET A 74 8.58 5.66 10.18
CA MET A 74 7.69 6.71 10.64
C MET A 74 6.51 6.07 11.37
N PRO A 75 6.50 6.00 12.73
CA PRO A 75 5.47 5.27 13.46
C PRO A 75 4.06 5.81 13.18
N ASN A 76 3.93 7.12 13.02
CA ASN A 76 2.65 7.76 12.70
C ASN A 76 2.06 7.24 11.38
N GLN A 77 2.89 6.98 10.37
CA GLN A 77 2.44 6.44 9.08
C GLN A 77 1.90 5.00 9.20
N ILE A 78 2.47 4.24 10.14
CA ILE A 78 2.03 2.88 10.48
C ILE A 78 0.73 2.92 11.27
N ILE A 79 0.67 3.74 12.33
CA ILE A 79 -0.49 3.90 13.20
C ILE A 79 -1.73 4.32 12.40
N LEU A 80 -1.58 5.23 11.44
CA LEU A 80 -2.68 5.68 10.57
C LEU A 80 -3.27 4.60 9.66
N ARG A 81 -2.55 3.50 9.40
CA ARG A 81 -3.02 2.38 8.55
C ARG A 81 -3.34 1.14 9.36
N LEU A 82 -2.87 1.07 10.60
CA LEU A 82 -3.08 -0.07 11.49
C LEU A 82 -4.55 -0.48 11.64
N PRO A 83 -5.53 0.44 11.81
CA PRO A 83 -6.94 0.06 11.97
C PRO A 83 -7.46 -0.79 10.79
N ILE A 84 -7.18 -0.35 9.56
CA ILE A 84 -7.66 -1.08 8.38
C ILE A 84 -6.87 -2.36 8.13
N ILE A 85 -5.56 -2.37 8.43
CA ILE A 85 -4.72 -3.57 8.33
C ILE A 85 -5.21 -4.64 9.31
N ILE A 86 -5.51 -4.27 10.56
CA ILE A 86 -6.06 -5.18 11.57
C ILE A 86 -7.39 -5.76 11.09
N LEU A 87 -8.30 -4.91 10.60
CA LEU A 87 -9.58 -5.37 10.08
C LEU A 87 -9.42 -6.36 8.92
N LEU A 88 -8.49 -6.08 8.00
CA LEU A 88 -8.18 -6.98 6.89
C LEU A 88 -7.64 -8.33 7.37
N ILE A 89 -6.74 -8.34 8.36
CA ILE A 89 -6.19 -9.58 8.93
C ILE A 89 -7.29 -10.41 9.59
N ILE A 90 -8.14 -9.78 10.42
CA ILE A 90 -9.24 -10.47 11.11
C ILE A 90 -10.22 -11.10 10.10
N ARG A 91 -10.53 -10.38 9.02
CA ARG A 91 -11.49 -10.83 8.00
C ARG A 91 -10.87 -11.62 6.85
N TRP A 92 -9.54 -11.78 6.82
CA TRP A 92 -8.78 -12.30 5.68
C TRP A 92 -9.39 -13.55 5.07
N ARG A 93 -9.58 -14.60 5.88
CA ARG A 93 -10.08 -15.90 5.41
C ARG A 93 -11.48 -15.81 4.81
N ARG A 94 -12.36 -14.96 5.37
CA ARG A 94 -13.75 -14.81 4.91
C ARG A 94 -13.85 -14.02 3.62
N ILE A 95 -12.99 -13.02 3.44
CA ILE A 95 -12.94 -12.24 2.21
C ILE A 95 -12.33 -13.10 1.09
N LEU A 96 -11.26 -13.83 1.37
CA LEU A 96 -10.58 -14.70 0.41
C LEU A 96 -11.50 -15.79 -0.19
N THR A 97 -12.50 -16.27 0.56
CA THR A 97 -13.47 -17.26 0.05
C THR A 97 -14.51 -16.67 -0.89
N GLU A 98 -14.74 -15.36 -0.84
CA GLU A 98 -15.78 -14.68 -1.64
C GLU A 98 -15.21 -13.75 -2.73
N ASP A 99 -13.97 -13.28 -2.57
CA ASP A 99 -13.31 -12.35 -3.50
C ASP A 99 -11.86 -12.78 -3.77
N GLU A 100 -11.61 -13.20 -5.01
CA GLU A 100 -10.31 -13.65 -5.49
C GLU A 100 -9.26 -12.53 -5.52
N LEU A 101 -9.68 -11.25 -5.53
CA LEU A 101 -8.79 -10.09 -5.52
C LEU A 101 -8.32 -9.71 -4.10
N THR A 102 -8.74 -10.44 -3.06
CA THR A 102 -8.27 -10.24 -1.68
C THR A 102 -6.74 -10.15 -1.55
N PRO A 103 -5.94 -11.02 -2.21
CA PRO A 103 -4.49 -10.92 -2.21
C PRO A 103 -3.97 -9.62 -2.83
N PHE A 104 -4.62 -9.12 -3.89
CA PHE A 104 -4.28 -7.85 -4.53
C PHE A 104 -4.53 -6.66 -3.59
N TYR A 105 -5.68 -6.61 -2.92
CA TYR A 105 -6.00 -5.55 -1.97
C TYR A 105 -5.00 -5.49 -0.81
N GLY A 106 -4.65 -6.65 -0.24
CA GLY A 106 -3.64 -6.72 0.81
C GLY A 106 -2.26 -6.27 0.32
N SER A 107 -1.88 -6.62 -0.91
CA SER A 107 -0.63 -6.15 -1.51
C SER A 107 -0.61 -4.64 -1.71
N MET A 108 -1.71 -4.02 -2.15
CA MET A 108 -1.78 -2.55 -2.30
C MET A 108 -1.68 -1.83 -0.96
N LEU A 109 -2.35 -2.34 0.10
CA LEU A 109 -2.23 -1.79 1.46
C LEU A 109 -0.80 -1.89 2.00
N VAL A 110 -0.11 -3.00 1.74
CA VAL A 110 1.29 -3.17 2.10
C VAL A 110 2.19 -2.20 1.35
N LEU A 111 1.98 -2.02 0.03
CA LEU A 111 2.76 -1.08 -0.77
C LEU A 111 2.52 0.37 -0.36
N ASP A 112 1.28 0.74 -0.05
CA ASP A 112 0.96 2.05 0.52
C ASP A 112 1.70 2.27 1.84
N LEU A 113 1.68 1.29 2.75
CA LEU A 113 2.40 1.37 4.03
C LEU A 113 3.92 1.52 3.82
N LEU A 114 4.53 0.71 2.96
CA LEU A 114 5.97 0.75 2.70
C LEU A 114 6.38 2.04 1.98
N ALA A 115 5.65 2.43 0.95
CA ALA A 115 5.91 3.67 0.21
C ALA A 115 5.72 4.91 1.08
N SER A 116 4.78 4.89 2.04
CA SER A 116 4.60 6.00 2.99
C SER A 116 5.82 6.25 3.88
N GLN A 117 6.72 5.27 4.02
CA GLN A 117 7.98 5.48 4.76
C GLN A 117 8.95 6.40 4.00
N LEU A 118 8.80 6.57 2.68
CA LEU A 118 9.65 7.46 1.88
C LEU A 118 9.47 8.94 2.24
N ILE A 119 8.37 9.29 2.92
CA ILE A 119 8.12 10.63 3.46
C ILE A 119 9.25 11.07 4.41
N SER A 120 9.91 10.12 5.09
CA SER A 120 11.06 10.38 5.96
C SER A 120 12.26 11.00 5.23
N ILE A 121 12.41 10.71 3.93
CA ILE A 121 13.47 11.26 3.08
C ILE A 121 13.01 12.58 2.46
N ASN A 122 11.81 12.58 1.90
CA ASN A 122 11.25 13.72 1.17
C ASN A 122 9.72 13.73 1.33
N VAL A 123 9.15 14.85 1.81
CA VAL A 123 7.71 15.02 1.95
C VAL A 123 6.96 14.79 0.63
N TYR A 124 7.56 15.17 -0.51
CA TYR A 124 6.98 14.95 -1.84
C TYR A 124 6.93 13.47 -2.25
N ALA A 125 7.71 12.59 -1.61
CA ALA A 125 7.66 11.15 -1.85
C ALA A 125 6.31 10.53 -1.46
N PHE A 126 5.48 11.24 -0.68
CA PHE A 126 4.07 10.87 -0.43
C PHE A 126 3.30 10.55 -1.71
N ARG A 127 3.62 11.21 -2.83
CA ARG A 127 2.97 10.96 -4.13
C ARG A 127 3.11 9.50 -4.59
N ILE A 128 4.22 8.84 -4.26
CA ILE A 128 4.43 7.43 -4.55
C ILE A 128 3.47 6.56 -3.73
N ALA A 129 3.29 6.87 -2.44
CA ALA A 129 2.35 6.16 -1.58
C ALA A 129 0.89 6.36 -2.01
N SER A 130 0.53 7.59 -2.39
CA SER A 130 -0.84 7.95 -2.79
C SER A 130 -1.35 7.08 -3.93
N PHE A 131 -0.47 6.70 -4.85
CA PHE A 131 -0.80 5.85 -5.98
C PHE A 131 -1.24 4.42 -5.58
N PHE A 132 -0.66 3.85 -4.52
CA PHE A 132 -1.13 2.58 -3.97
C PHE A 132 -2.39 2.76 -3.11
N SER A 133 -2.49 3.91 -2.43
CA SER A 133 -3.63 4.23 -1.57
C SER A 133 -4.95 4.36 -2.34
N GLU A 134 -4.92 4.69 -3.63
CA GLU A 134 -6.12 4.77 -4.48
C GLU A 134 -6.90 3.44 -4.51
N TYR A 135 -6.19 2.31 -4.51
CA TYR A 135 -6.82 0.98 -4.50
C TYR A 135 -7.44 0.63 -3.16
N ASN A 136 -7.18 1.41 -2.10
CA ASN A 136 -7.82 1.20 -0.82
C ASN A 136 -9.34 1.39 -0.90
N MET A 137 -9.85 2.19 -1.84
CA MET A 137 -11.29 2.29 -2.07
C MET A 137 -11.93 0.94 -2.40
N LEU A 138 -11.24 0.12 -3.21
CA LEU A 138 -11.67 -1.24 -3.53
C LEU A 138 -11.56 -2.14 -2.30
N SER A 139 -10.45 -2.07 -1.57
CA SER A 139 -10.25 -2.88 -0.37
C SER A 139 -11.29 -2.60 0.72
N TYR A 140 -11.68 -1.34 0.92
CA TYR A 140 -12.70 -0.93 1.89
C TYR A 140 -14.08 -1.48 1.52
N SER A 141 -14.43 -1.46 0.22
CA SER A 141 -15.68 -2.05 -0.25
C SER A 141 -15.71 -3.58 -0.01
N ALA A 142 -14.62 -4.29 -0.32
CA ALA A 142 -14.49 -5.71 -0.05
C ALA A 142 -14.55 -6.01 1.45
N LEU A 143 -13.93 -5.17 2.29
CA LEU A 143 -13.95 -5.28 3.75
C LEU A 143 -15.35 -5.11 4.34
N VAL A 144 -16.25 -4.35 3.72
CA VAL A 144 -17.62 -4.22 4.22
C VAL A 144 -18.49 -5.39 3.76
N TYR A 145 -18.36 -5.79 2.49
CA TYR A 145 -19.33 -6.66 1.82
C TYR A 145 -18.92 -8.14 1.75
N ALA A 146 -17.69 -8.44 1.32
CA ALA A 146 -17.22 -9.82 1.15
C ALA A 146 -17.10 -10.50 2.52
N GLY A 147 -17.73 -11.66 2.70
CA GLY A 147 -17.77 -12.41 3.96
C GLY A 147 -18.83 -11.94 4.96
N ASN A 148 -19.63 -10.92 4.60
CA ASN A 148 -20.67 -10.33 5.46
C ASN A 148 -22.06 -10.32 4.79
N ARG A 149 -22.21 -10.87 3.57
CA ARG A 149 -23.48 -10.84 2.82
C ARG A 149 -24.65 -11.47 3.59
N LYS A 150 -24.39 -12.52 4.37
CA LYS A 150 -25.40 -13.22 5.18
C LYS A 150 -25.69 -12.55 6.53
N TYR A 151 -24.75 -11.79 7.08
CA TYR A 151 -24.82 -11.24 8.45
C TYR A 151 -24.94 -9.72 8.43
N ARG A 152 -26.19 -9.22 8.34
CA ARG A 152 -26.49 -7.77 8.21
C ARG A 152 -25.86 -6.92 9.32
N THR A 153 -25.90 -7.37 10.57
CA THR A 153 -25.30 -6.64 11.71
C THR A 153 -23.80 -6.45 11.54
N ASN A 154 -23.06 -7.53 11.20
CA ASN A 154 -21.61 -7.44 10.97
C ASN A 154 -21.28 -6.50 9.81
N ARG A 155 -22.08 -6.50 8.75
CA ARG A 155 -21.93 -5.56 7.63
C ARG A 155 -22.05 -4.12 8.09
N TYR A 156 -23.09 -3.77 8.85
CA TYR A 156 -23.29 -2.39 9.32
C TYR A 156 -22.22 -1.95 10.32
N VAL A 157 -21.82 -2.84 11.24
CA VAL A 157 -20.71 -2.57 12.17
C VAL A 157 -19.40 -2.33 11.41
N THR A 158 -19.10 -3.18 10.42
CA THR A 158 -17.88 -3.02 9.61
C THR A 158 -17.93 -1.76 8.76
N LEU A 159 -19.10 -1.41 8.21
CA LEU A 159 -19.30 -0.16 7.48
C LEU A 159 -19.04 1.05 8.37
N LEU A 160 -19.63 1.07 9.57
CA LEU A 160 -19.44 2.18 10.52
C LEU A 160 -17.97 2.31 10.94
N TYR A 161 -17.28 1.18 11.17
CA TYR A 161 -15.85 1.17 11.45
C TYR A 161 -15.03 1.76 10.31
N VAL A 162 -15.28 1.33 9.06
CA VAL A 162 -14.57 1.84 7.89
C VAL A 162 -14.84 3.34 7.68
N LEU A 163 -16.09 3.79 7.85
CA LEU A 163 -16.42 5.21 7.75
C LEU A 163 -15.71 6.04 8.83
N ALA A 164 -15.74 5.59 10.09
CA ALA A 164 -15.03 6.26 11.18
C ALA A 164 -13.52 6.34 10.89
N TYR A 165 -12.95 5.24 10.37
CA TYR A 165 -11.56 5.22 9.92
C TYR A 165 -11.28 6.22 8.80
N MET A 166 -12.13 6.31 7.78
CA MET A 166 -11.94 7.25 6.67
C MET A 166 -11.97 8.71 7.16
N VAL A 167 -12.87 9.05 8.09
CA VAL A 167 -12.91 10.37 8.72
C VAL A 167 -11.64 10.64 9.52
N TYR A 168 -11.23 9.69 10.37
CA TYR A 168 -10.00 9.80 11.16
C TYR A 168 -8.75 9.98 10.27
N TYR A 169 -8.65 9.18 9.20
CA TYR A 169 -7.57 9.25 8.23
C TYR A 169 -7.57 10.60 7.52
N TRP A 170 -8.73 11.06 7.06
CA TRP A 170 -8.88 12.33 6.36
C TRP A 170 -8.49 13.52 7.24
N ILE A 171 -8.96 13.58 8.49
CA ILE A 171 -8.60 14.64 9.45
C ILE A 171 -7.08 14.62 9.68
N SER A 172 -6.53 13.45 9.98
CA SER A 172 -5.10 13.34 10.32
C SER A 172 -4.21 13.73 9.14
N TYR A 173 -4.52 13.29 7.93
CA TYR A 173 -3.71 13.58 6.75
C TYR A 173 -3.91 14.98 6.20
N TYR A 174 -5.15 15.39 5.98
CA TYR A 174 -5.42 16.62 5.26
C TYR A 174 -5.54 17.82 6.18
N VAL A 175 -6.21 17.68 7.33
CA VAL A 175 -6.44 18.81 8.25
C VAL A 175 -5.22 19.08 9.12
N ILE A 176 -4.65 18.04 9.74
CA ILE A 176 -3.51 18.21 10.66
C ILE A 176 -2.18 18.32 9.91
N THR A 177 -1.92 17.40 8.99
CA THR A 177 -0.60 17.32 8.31
C THR A 177 -0.50 18.25 7.10
N GLY A 178 -1.62 18.74 6.57
CA GLY A 178 -1.63 19.70 5.46
C GLY A 178 -1.02 19.17 4.16
N THR A 179 -1.01 17.84 3.93
CA THR A 179 -0.32 17.22 2.78
C THR A 179 -0.88 17.61 1.42
N HIS A 180 -2.07 18.23 1.38
CA HIS A 180 -2.69 18.78 0.18
C HIS A 180 -2.17 20.18 -0.18
N ALA A 181 -1.40 20.83 0.70
CA ALA A 181 -0.84 22.14 0.44
C ALA A 181 0.08 22.08 -0.79
N THR A 182 -0.35 22.76 -1.85
CA THR A 182 0.46 22.98 -3.05
C THR A 182 1.40 24.13 -2.75
N PHE A 183 2.62 23.82 -2.28
CA PHE A 183 3.67 24.83 -2.23
C PHE A 183 3.93 25.33 -3.67
N PRO A 184 3.92 26.65 -3.91
CA PRO A 184 4.19 27.18 -5.24
C PRO A 184 5.56 26.68 -5.71
N TYR A 185 5.66 26.31 -6.99
CA TYR A 185 6.88 25.88 -7.67
C TYR A 185 7.82 27.09 -7.84
N MET A 186 8.26 27.68 -6.73
CA MET A 186 9.31 28.67 -6.71
C MET A 186 10.61 27.88 -6.87
N PHE A 187 11.09 27.88 -8.10
CA PHE A 187 12.37 27.35 -8.54
C PHE A 187 13.47 27.54 -7.49
N ALA A 188 14.15 26.45 -7.15
CA ALA A 188 15.52 26.45 -6.64
C ALA A 188 16.36 25.63 -7.60
#